data_AF-A0A061JAK2-F1
#
_entry.id   AF-A0A061JAK2-F1
#
_cell.length_a   1.000
_cell.length_b   1.000
_cell.length_c   1.000
_cell.angle_alpha   90.00
_cell.angle_beta   90.00
_cell.angle_gamma   90.00
#
_symmetry.space_group_name_H-M   'P 1'
#
loop_
_entity.id
_entity.type
_entity.pdbx_description
1 polymer ?
#
loop_
_entity_poly.entity_id
_entity_poly.type
_entity_poly.pdbx_seq_one_letter_code
_entity_poly.pdbx_strand_id
1 'polypeptide(L)'
;MDKDRGFGFQDISGLVELLDKNQGFKRPDGQTVGYSLQETNVVGDASCGAAAGTTMQVAPSSIYLPSTVVDQQLCLPVPSESREAKQLELKKRRSAKPKGYAIWTDEELATVFRARHDATMHPKEGAEEPEHSILQQEVVTAEDVYLGIDAMKAVGGPSGLLVKVFMPKLEKAADLAISVDPYELRVSSSRYYLRAALPQKVIAGRADAKWDGLSKTLRVSLVVDDSERFV
;
A
#
# COMPACT_ATOMS: atom_id res chain seq x y z
N MET A 1 13.84 38.59 7.85
CA MET A 1 13.97 39.14 6.50
C MET A 1 15.14 38.44 5.84
N ASP A 2 14.86 37.30 5.18
CA ASP A 2 14.68 37.19 3.72
C ASP A 2 16.06 37.19 3.03
N LYS A 3 16.51 36.19 2.27
CA LYS A 3 15.81 35.20 1.45
C LYS A 3 16.74 34.01 1.21
N ASP A 4 16.17 32.83 1.34
CA ASP A 4 16.26 31.72 0.39
C ASP A 4 17.28 31.92 -0.75
N ARG A 5 18.40 31.19 -0.69
CA ARG A 5 19.31 31.00 -1.84
C ARG A 5 18.66 30.02 -2.82
N GLY A 6 17.60 30.47 -3.45
CA GLY A 6 17.05 29.81 -4.63
C GLY A 6 18.03 29.94 -5.79
N PHE A 7 18.38 28.83 -6.43
CA PHE A 7 18.95 28.85 -7.77
C PHE A 7 17.97 29.62 -8.66
N GLY A 8 18.32 30.87 -8.98
CA GLY A 8 17.45 31.76 -9.71
C GLY A 8 17.25 31.24 -11.12
N PHE A 9 16.02 31.39 -11.65
CA PHE A 9 15.70 31.15 -13.06
C PHE A 9 16.70 31.81 -14.05
N GLN A 10 17.43 32.83 -13.61
CA GLN A 10 18.49 33.50 -14.35
C GLN A 10 19.67 32.58 -14.67
N ASP A 11 20.03 31.63 -13.78
CA ASP A 11 21.13 30.68 -14.03
C ASP A 11 20.76 29.65 -15.10
N ILE A 12 19.49 29.23 -15.11
CA ILE A 12 18.97 28.28 -16.09
C ILE A 12 18.85 28.94 -17.46
N SER A 13 18.33 30.18 -17.51
CA SER A 13 18.27 30.96 -18.75
C SER A 13 19.66 31.26 -19.30
N GLY A 14 20.64 31.57 -18.43
CA GLY A 14 22.03 31.76 -18.84
C GLY A 14 22.66 30.50 -19.43
N LEU A 15 22.38 29.32 -18.84
CA LEU A 15 22.84 28.03 -19.37
C LEU A 15 22.21 27.69 -20.72
N VAL A 16 20.93 27.99 -20.91
CA VAL A 16 20.23 27.79 -22.19
C VAL A 16 20.82 28.70 -23.27
N GLU A 17 21.10 29.96 -22.94
CA GLU A 17 21.72 30.91 -23.87
C GLU A 17 23.17 30.51 -24.24
N LEU A 18 23.90 29.89 -23.32
CA LEU A 18 25.26 29.38 -23.52
C LEU A 18 25.30 28.10 -24.39
N LEU A 19 24.28 27.25 -24.26
CA LEU A 19 24.10 26.08 -25.09
C LEU A 19 23.65 26.45 -26.51
N ASP A 20 22.81 27.46 -26.64
CA ASP A 20 22.33 27.92 -27.94
C ASP A 20 23.45 28.60 -28.76
N LYS A 21 24.32 29.35 -28.08
CA LYS A 21 25.57 29.90 -28.67
C LYS A 21 26.56 28.81 -29.13
N ASN A 22 26.44 27.57 -28.64
CA ASN A 22 27.28 26.43 -29.05
C ASN A 22 26.75 25.66 -30.26
N GLN A 23 25.55 25.96 -30.77
CA GLN A 23 24.99 25.26 -31.94
C GLN A 23 25.72 25.60 -33.26
N GLY A 24 26.59 26.60 -33.26
CA GLY A 24 27.43 26.98 -34.41
C GLY A 24 28.77 26.24 -34.52
N PHE A 25 29.11 25.36 -33.57
CA PHE A 25 30.40 24.66 -33.62
C PHE A 25 30.41 23.58 -34.72
N LYS A 26 30.83 23.97 -35.92
CA LYS A 26 31.20 23.06 -37.00
C LYS A 26 32.62 22.56 -36.73
N ARG A 27 32.77 21.26 -36.48
CA ARG A 27 34.07 20.62 -36.30
C ARG A 27 34.89 20.79 -37.58
N PRO A 28 36.19 21.15 -37.51
CA PRO A 28 37.05 21.22 -38.68
C PRO A 28 37.14 19.86 -39.39
N ASP A 29 37.07 19.87 -40.72
CA ASP A 29 37.19 18.67 -41.54
C ASP A 29 38.59 18.06 -41.33
N GLY A 30 38.63 16.92 -40.64
CA GLY A 30 39.87 16.21 -40.29
C GLY A 30 40.05 15.86 -38.81
N GLN A 31 39.19 16.35 -37.92
CA GLN A 31 39.27 15.98 -36.50
C GLN A 31 38.50 14.67 -36.24
N THR A 32 39.21 13.54 -36.27
CA THR A 32 38.70 12.21 -35.95
C THR A 32 38.41 12.10 -34.44
N VAL A 33 37.23 11.62 -34.04
CA VAL A 33 36.96 11.30 -32.64
C VAL A 33 37.77 10.07 -32.28
N GLY A 34 38.74 10.23 -31.37
CA GLY A 34 39.54 9.14 -30.83
C GLY A 34 38.72 8.23 -29.91
N TYR A 35 37.75 7.52 -30.48
CA TYR A 35 37.22 6.25 -29.97
C TYR A 35 36.86 5.37 -31.18
N SER A 36 37.87 5.11 -32.01
CA SER A 36 37.86 3.96 -32.91
C SER A 36 38.69 2.87 -32.21
N LEU A 37 38.02 1.83 -31.73
CA LEU A 37 38.67 0.60 -31.28
C LEU A 37 39.31 -0.05 -32.52
N GLN A 38 40.55 0.37 -32.81
CA GLN A 38 41.41 -0.30 -33.75
C GLN A 38 41.89 -1.61 -33.11
N GLU A 39 41.62 -2.68 -33.84
CA GLU A 39 42.19 -4.01 -33.63
C GLU A 39 43.71 -3.90 -33.56
N THR A 40 44.29 -4.48 -32.52
CA THR A 40 45.73 -4.52 -32.31
C THR A 40 46.36 -5.47 -33.31
N ASN A 41 46.76 -4.94 -34.47
CA ASN A 41 47.80 -5.54 -35.30
C ASN A 41 49.16 -5.14 -34.71
N VAL A 42 49.72 -6.00 -33.86
CA VAL A 42 51.12 -5.92 -33.46
C VAL A 42 51.91 -6.84 -34.38
N VAL A 43 52.69 -6.23 -35.26
CA VAL A 43 53.71 -6.90 -36.06
C VAL A 43 54.83 -7.33 -35.11
N GLY A 44 54.96 -8.65 -34.94
CA GLY A 44 56.16 -9.31 -34.42
C GLY A 44 56.56 -10.38 -35.43
N ASP A 45 57.52 -10.04 -36.28
CA ASP A 45 58.04 -10.87 -37.35
C ASP A 45 59.05 -11.89 -36.79
N ALA A 46 58.74 -13.19 -36.93
CA ALA A 46 59.70 -14.27 -37.24
C ALA A 46 58.96 -15.62 -37.26
N SER A 47 58.38 -16.00 -38.40
CA SER A 47 58.25 -17.41 -38.77
C SER A 47 58.08 -17.55 -40.28
N CYS A 48 58.97 -18.34 -40.85
CA CYS A 48 58.99 -18.82 -42.21
C CYS A 48 57.69 -19.51 -42.66
N GLY A 49 57.45 -19.47 -43.98
CA GLY A 49 56.88 -20.61 -44.71
C GLY A 49 55.43 -20.52 -45.18
N ALA A 50 55.28 -20.07 -46.43
CA ALA A 50 54.47 -20.69 -47.49
C ALA A 50 52.94 -20.94 -47.31
N ALA A 51 52.20 -20.16 -48.11
CA ALA A 51 51.24 -20.60 -49.13
C ALA A 51 49.85 -21.15 -48.77
N ALA A 52 48.87 -20.47 -49.39
CA ALA A 52 47.65 -20.97 -50.02
C ALA A 52 46.45 -21.42 -49.15
N GLY A 53 45.45 -20.52 -49.12
CA GLY A 53 44.04 -20.84 -49.38
C GLY A 53 43.32 -21.77 -48.42
N THR A 54 42.53 -21.21 -47.50
CA THR A 54 41.38 -21.91 -46.90
C THR A 54 40.29 -20.90 -46.53
N THR A 55 39.11 -21.10 -47.10
CA THR A 55 37.84 -20.46 -46.76
C THR A 55 37.54 -20.59 -45.27
N MET A 56 37.46 -19.47 -44.54
CA MET A 56 37.03 -19.49 -43.15
C MET A 56 35.51 -19.58 -43.04
N GLN A 57 35.05 -20.79 -42.75
CA GLN A 57 33.73 -21.09 -42.23
C GLN A 57 33.70 -20.60 -40.76
N VAL A 58 33.10 -19.44 -40.49
CA VAL A 58 32.94 -18.94 -39.12
C VAL A 58 31.77 -19.68 -38.47
N ALA A 59 32.04 -20.45 -37.42
CA ALA A 59 31.03 -21.11 -36.61
C ALA A 59 30.11 -20.07 -35.94
N PRO A 60 28.79 -20.30 -35.82
CA PRO A 60 27.83 -19.32 -35.29
C PRO A 60 28.01 -19.04 -33.78
N SER A 61 28.93 -19.72 -33.11
CA SER A 61 29.17 -19.62 -31.67
C SER A 61 30.17 -18.55 -31.25
N SER A 62 30.77 -17.79 -32.17
CA SER A 62 31.78 -16.77 -31.83
C SER A 62 31.28 -15.31 -31.90
N ILE A 63 29.98 -15.10 -32.11
CA ILE A 63 29.41 -13.76 -32.04
C ILE A 63 29.24 -13.43 -30.56
N TYR A 64 30.07 -12.53 -30.04
CA TYR A 64 29.90 -11.97 -28.70
C TYR A 64 28.58 -11.17 -28.67
N LEU A 65 27.50 -11.84 -28.28
CA LEU A 65 26.22 -11.19 -28.08
C LEU A 65 26.34 -10.30 -26.84
N PRO A 66 25.95 -9.01 -26.92
CA PRO A 66 25.92 -8.16 -25.75
C PRO A 66 24.94 -8.76 -24.73
N SER A 67 25.25 -8.66 -23.43
CA SER A 67 24.46 -9.28 -22.35
C SER A 67 22.97 -8.89 -22.38
N THR A 68 22.65 -7.75 -23.00
CA THR A 68 21.29 -7.26 -23.21
C THR A 68 20.43 -8.14 -24.13
N VAL A 69 21.03 -8.91 -25.05
CA VAL A 69 20.31 -9.81 -25.97
C VAL A 69 19.97 -11.14 -25.29
N VAL A 70 20.83 -11.60 -24.38
CA VAL A 70 20.63 -12.83 -23.60
C VAL A 70 19.47 -12.66 -22.62
N ASP A 71 19.36 -11.49 -21.97
CA ASP A 71 18.28 -11.19 -21.02
C ASP A 71 16.88 -11.19 -21.69
N GLN A 72 16.76 -10.74 -22.94
CA GLN A 72 15.48 -10.70 -23.66
C GLN A 72 14.96 -12.09 -24.04
N GLN A 73 15.85 -13.01 -24.42
CA GLN A 73 15.47 -14.38 -24.81
C GLN A 73 15.11 -15.26 -23.61
N LEU A 74 15.67 -14.95 -22.43
CA LEU A 74 15.45 -15.70 -21.20
C LEU A 74 14.34 -15.09 -20.30
N CYS A 75 13.77 -13.94 -20.70
CA CYS A 75 12.75 -13.20 -19.93
C CYS A 75 13.12 -13.05 -18.44
N LEU A 76 14.39 -12.78 -18.15
CA LEU A 76 14.87 -12.68 -16.79
C LEU A 76 14.29 -11.41 -16.11
N PRO A 77 13.96 -11.47 -14.81
CA PRO A 77 13.47 -10.32 -14.09
C PRO A 77 14.52 -9.21 -14.07
N VAL A 78 14.07 -7.97 -14.27
CA VAL A 78 14.95 -6.80 -14.30
C VAL A 78 15.72 -6.71 -12.98
N PRO A 79 17.06 -6.66 -13.00
CA PRO A 79 17.86 -6.56 -11.77
C PRO A 79 17.48 -5.32 -10.97
N SER A 80 17.36 -5.48 -9.65
CA SER A 80 16.88 -4.44 -8.72
C SER A 80 17.70 -3.14 -8.77
N GLU A 81 19.00 -3.22 -9.04
CA GLU A 81 19.89 -2.05 -9.08
C GLU A 81 20.00 -1.37 -10.45
N SER A 82 19.39 -1.97 -11.48
CA SER A 82 19.46 -1.43 -12.84
C SER A 82 18.82 -0.04 -12.96
N ARG A 83 19.28 0.73 -13.94
CA ARG A 83 18.72 2.05 -14.25
C ARG A 83 17.23 1.96 -14.61
N GLU A 84 16.81 0.85 -15.22
CA GLU A 84 15.43 0.59 -15.61
C GLU A 84 14.54 0.27 -14.39
N ALA A 85 15.01 -0.58 -13.48
CA ALA A 85 14.33 -0.86 -12.22
C ALA A 85 14.12 0.42 -11.40
N LYS A 86 15.16 1.24 -11.23
CA LYS A 86 15.06 2.53 -10.52
C LYS A 86 14.07 3.50 -11.18
N GLN A 87 14.00 3.53 -12.51
CA GLN A 87 13.00 4.34 -13.23
C GLN A 87 11.57 3.82 -13.04
N LEU A 88 11.38 2.50 -13.04
CA LEU A 88 10.08 1.88 -12.78
C LEU A 88 9.60 2.15 -11.36
N GLU A 89 10.49 2.07 -10.37
CA GLU A 89 10.19 2.43 -8.98
C GLU A 89 9.78 3.91 -8.85
N LEU A 90 10.50 4.83 -9.49
CA LEU A 90 10.14 6.24 -9.49
C LEU A 90 8.78 6.49 -10.14
N LYS A 91 8.45 5.77 -11.22
CA LYS A 91 7.12 5.84 -11.86
C LYS A 91 6.03 5.33 -10.92
N LYS A 92 6.23 4.20 -10.25
CA LYS A 92 5.30 3.66 -9.23
C LYS A 92 5.10 4.63 -8.05
N ARG A 93 6.18 5.24 -7.55
CA ARG A 93 6.12 6.23 -6.47
C ARG A 93 5.44 7.53 -6.90
N ARG A 94 5.45 7.87 -8.19
CA ARG A 94 4.74 9.04 -8.74
C ARG A 94 3.25 8.75 -8.93
N SER A 95 2.87 7.56 -9.41
CA SER A 95 1.47 7.16 -9.52
C SER A 95 0.80 6.97 -8.16
N ALA A 96 1.59 6.63 -7.13
CA ALA A 96 1.13 6.56 -5.75
C ALA A 96 0.92 7.93 -5.07
N LYS A 97 1.16 9.06 -5.76
CA LYS A 97 0.87 10.38 -5.19
C LYS A 97 -0.59 10.74 -5.46
N PRO A 98 -1.36 11.11 -4.44
CA PRO A 98 -2.74 11.50 -4.65
C PRO A 98 -2.81 12.82 -5.41
N LYS A 99 -3.88 12.99 -6.19
CA LYS A 99 -4.03 14.13 -7.11
C LYS A 99 -4.58 15.34 -6.36
N GLY A 100 -3.85 16.46 -6.40
CA GLY A 100 -4.31 17.73 -5.82
C GLY A 100 -4.38 17.69 -4.30
N TYR A 101 -5.58 17.95 -3.75
CA TYR A 101 -5.85 17.91 -2.31
C TYR A 101 -6.37 16.56 -1.81
N ALA A 102 -6.47 15.56 -2.68
CA ALA A 102 -6.81 14.22 -2.24
C ALA A 102 -5.71 13.73 -1.28
N ILE A 103 -6.12 13.20 -0.14
CA ILE A 103 -5.21 12.59 0.84
C ILE A 103 -4.98 11.11 0.47
N TRP A 104 -5.91 10.51 -0.29
CA TRP A 104 -5.96 9.09 -0.64
C TRP A 104 -5.95 8.95 -2.16
N THR A 105 -5.27 7.93 -2.67
CA THR A 105 -5.34 7.55 -4.08
C THR A 105 -6.61 6.71 -4.35
N ASP A 106 -7.10 6.70 -5.59
CA ASP A 106 -8.27 5.91 -5.98
C ASP A 106 -8.05 4.40 -5.75
N GLU A 107 -6.80 3.96 -5.93
CA GLU A 107 -6.38 2.58 -5.66
C GLU A 107 -6.45 2.26 -4.16
N GLU A 108 -5.94 3.14 -3.29
CA GLU A 108 -6.04 2.99 -1.83
C GLU A 108 -7.51 3.00 -1.37
N LEU A 109 -8.31 3.92 -1.89
CA LEU A 109 -9.73 3.98 -1.58
C LEU A 109 -10.44 2.69 -2.00
N ALA A 110 -10.15 2.17 -3.20
CA ALA A 110 -10.67 0.90 -3.67
C ALA A 110 -10.19 -0.27 -2.79
N THR A 111 -8.94 -0.27 -2.31
CA THR A 111 -8.47 -1.32 -1.39
C THR A 111 -9.17 -1.26 -0.04
N VAL A 112 -9.35 -0.08 0.56
CA VAL A 112 -10.02 0.07 1.85
C VAL A 112 -11.51 -0.21 1.72
N PHE A 113 -12.13 0.21 0.63
CA PHE A 113 -13.52 -0.09 0.34
C PHE A 113 -13.72 -1.59 0.10
N ARG A 114 -12.81 -2.28 -0.60
CA ARG A 114 -12.84 -3.73 -0.77
C ARG A 114 -12.56 -4.47 0.54
N ALA A 115 -11.59 -4.04 1.34
CA ALA A 115 -11.29 -4.65 2.64
C ALA A 115 -12.45 -4.48 3.61
N ARG A 116 -13.17 -3.33 3.56
CA ARG A 116 -14.47 -3.24 4.20
C ARG A 116 -15.42 -4.22 3.53
N HIS A 117 -15.74 -4.09 2.25
CA HIS A 117 -16.66 -4.97 1.53
C HIS A 117 -16.05 -6.32 1.11
N ASP A 118 -15.30 -6.99 2.00
CA ASP A 118 -14.73 -8.29 1.68
C ASP A 118 -15.88 -9.25 1.39
N ALA A 119 -15.94 -9.68 0.13
CA ALA A 119 -17.07 -10.32 -0.55
C ALA A 119 -17.41 -11.73 0.00
N THR A 120 -16.72 -12.20 1.03
CA THR A 120 -16.90 -13.56 1.59
C THR A 120 -18.17 -13.68 2.44
N MET A 121 -18.71 -12.56 2.94
CA MET A 121 -19.94 -12.51 3.76
C MET A 121 -20.84 -11.39 3.22
N HIS A 122 -21.35 -11.59 2.00
CA HIS A 122 -22.39 -10.71 1.48
C HIS A 122 -23.60 -10.71 2.44
N PRO A 123 -24.24 -9.54 2.67
CA PRO A 123 -25.57 -9.54 3.25
C PRO A 123 -26.44 -10.48 2.41
N LYS A 124 -27.13 -11.43 3.05
CA LYS A 124 -28.10 -12.28 2.33
C LYS A 124 -29.02 -11.35 1.55
N GLU A 125 -29.17 -11.60 0.26
CA GLU A 125 -29.97 -10.78 -0.66
C GLU A 125 -31.40 -10.63 -0.09
N GLY A 126 -31.72 -9.45 0.44
CA GLY A 126 -32.98 -9.18 1.15
C GLY A 126 -32.91 -9.04 2.69
N ALA A 127 -31.72 -9.07 3.30
CA ALA A 127 -31.55 -8.80 4.73
C ALA A 127 -31.67 -7.29 5.02
N GLU A 128 -32.52 -6.93 5.98
CA GLU A 128 -32.65 -5.55 6.44
C GLU A 128 -31.55 -5.21 7.44
N GLU A 129 -31.13 -3.94 7.48
CA GLU A 129 -30.26 -3.44 8.54
C GLU A 129 -31.12 -3.11 9.77
N PRO A 130 -30.91 -3.78 10.92
CA PRO A 130 -31.65 -3.48 12.13
C PRO A 130 -31.19 -2.16 12.76
N GLU A 131 -32.12 -1.48 13.43
CA GLU A 131 -31.81 -0.30 14.23
C GLU A 131 -30.88 -0.70 15.38
N HIS A 132 -29.76 0.01 15.51
CA HIS A 132 -28.76 -0.28 16.53
C HIS A 132 -28.30 1.00 17.24
N SER A 133 -28.01 0.84 18.53
CA SER A 133 -27.45 1.90 19.37
C SER A 133 -26.23 1.36 20.10
N ILE A 134 -25.12 2.08 19.99
CA ILE A 134 -23.86 1.77 20.67
C ILE A 134 -23.76 2.69 21.88
N LEU A 135 -23.71 2.09 23.07
CA LEU A 135 -23.58 2.79 24.33
C LEU A 135 -22.23 2.44 24.96
N GLN A 136 -21.62 3.42 25.62
CA GLN A 136 -20.42 3.18 26.41
C GLN A 136 -20.83 2.76 27.82
N GLN A 137 -20.09 1.81 28.40
CA GLN A 137 -20.32 1.30 29.73
C GLN A 137 -19.05 1.43 30.54
N GLU A 138 -19.17 2.03 31.74
CA GLU A 138 -18.09 2.16 32.70
C GLU A 138 -18.35 1.26 33.91
N VAL A 139 -17.29 0.60 34.37
CA VAL A 139 -17.30 -0.15 35.63
C VAL A 139 -16.77 0.80 36.69
N VAL A 140 -17.67 1.30 37.53
CA VAL A 140 -17.32 2.22 38.62
C VAL A 140 -17.15 1.40 39.90
N THR A 141 -16.00 1.50 40.54
CA THR A 141 -15.73 0.85 41.82
C THR A 141 -16.15 1.75 42.99
N ALA A 142 -16.34 1.16 44.18
CA ALA A 142 -16.65 1.93 45.37
C ALA A 142 -15.52 2.90 45.76
N GLU A 143 -14.28 2.56 45.43
CA GLU A 143 -13.11 3.40 45.63
C GLU A 143 -13.17 4.65 44.73
N ASP A 144 -13.55 4.49 43.46
CA ASP A 144 -13.71 5.62 42.53
C ASP A 144 -14.76 6.62 43.03
N VAL A 145 -15.89 6.11 43.52
CA VAL A 145 -16.95 6.93 44.12
C VAL A 145 -16.46 7.63 45.40
N TYR A 146 -15.74 6.90 46.26
CA TYR A 146 -15.21 7.45 47.52
C TYR A 146 -14.16 8.55 47.27
N LEU A 147 -13.31 8.36 46.27
CA LEU A 147 -12.24 9.29 45.89
C LEU A 147 -12.74 10.44 44.99
N GLY A 148 -14.01 10.42 44.59
CA GLY A 148 -14.59 11.44 43.71
C GLY A 148 -13.98 11.45 42.31
N ILE A 149 -13.48 10.31 41.85
CA ILE A 149 -12.93 10.17 40.51
C ILE A 149 -14.12 10.12 39.55
N ASP A 150 -14.23 11.14 38.72
CA ASP A 150 -15.27 11.18 37.70
C ASP A 150 -14.96 10.10 36.66
N ALA A 151 -15.90 9.18 36.44
CA ALA A 151 -15.74 8.07 35.52
C ALA A 151 -15.51 8.56 34.08
N MET A 152 -16.09 9.72 33.72
CA MET A 152 -15.83 10.39 32.44
C MET A 152 -14.44 11.04 32.33
N LYS A 153 -13.75 11.21 33.44
CA LYS A 153 -12.41 11.83 33.54
C LYS A 153 -11.32 10.79 33.84
N ALA A 154 -11.68 9.51 33.95
CA ALA A 154 -10.73 8.44 34.18
C ALA A 154 -9.70 8.37 33.03
N VAL A 155 -8.42 8.41 33.41
CA VAL A 155 -7.29 8.19 32.49
C VAL A 155 -7.35 6.72 32.05
N GLY A 156 -8.07 6.45 30.96
CA GLY A 156 -8.36 5.09 30.52
C GLY A 156 -9.66 4.94 29.73
N GLY A 157 -10.56 5.92 29.74
CA GLY A 157 -11.83 5.84 29.01
C GLY A 157 -12.76 4.70 29.45
N PRO A 158 -13.87 4.47 28.73
CA PRO A 158 -14.87 3.51 29.14
C PRO A 158 -14.35 2.06 29.06
N SER A 159 -14.61 1.29 30.12
CA SER A 159 -14.14 -0.09 30.27
C SER A 159 -14.87 -1.09 29.36
N GLY A 160 -16.09 -0.76 28.93
CA GLY A 160 -16.93 -1.64 28.12
C GLY A 160 -17.77 -0.90 27.09
N LEU A 161 -18.25 -1.66 26.11
CA LEU A 161 -19.23 -1.20 25.12
C LEU A 161 -20.48 -2.07 25.21
N LEU A 162 -21.65 -1.43 25.17
CA LEU A 162 -22.95 -2.08 25.14
C LEU A 162 -23.65 -1.76 23.84
N VAL A 163 -23.81 -2.76 22.97
CA VAL A 163 -24.55 -2.62 21.71
C VAL A 163 -25.96 -3.16 21.89
N LYS A 164 -26.96 -2.33 21.60
CA LYS A 164 -28.37 -2.70 21.59
C LYS A 164 -28.84 -2.77 20.14
N VAL A 165 -29.33 -3.91 19.70
CA VAL A 165 -29.85 -4.13 18.34
C VAL A 165 -31.30 -4.54 18.41
N PHE A 166 -32.19 -3.78 17.78
CA PHE A 166 -33.62 -4.01 17.76
C PHE A 166 -34.04 -4.82 16.53
N MET A 167 -34.65 -6.00 16.74
CA MET A 167 -34.97 -6.96 15.68
C MET A 167 -36.40 -7.50 15.82
N PRO A 168 -37.43 -6.73 15.42
CA PRO A 168 -38.83 -7.08 15.67
C PRO A 168 -39.35 -8.28 14.88
N LYS A 169 -38.74 -8.60 13.73
CA LYS A 169 -39.14 -9.73 12.86
C LYS A 169 -38.49 -11.06 13.25
N LEU A 170 -37.65 -11.08 14.28
CA LEU A 170 -36.95 -12.29 14.74
C LEU A 170 -37.76 -13.01 15.83
N GLU A 171 -38.03 -14.30 15.63
CA GLU A 171 -38.80 -15.12 16.57
C GLU A 171 -37.93 -16.08 17.40
N LYS A 172 -36.78 -16.52 16.85
CA LYS A 172 -35.91 -17.50 17.49
C LYS A 172 -34.50 -16.94 17.68
N ALA A 173 -34.01 -16.98 18.92
CA ALA A 173 -32.64 -16.59 19.25
C ALA A 173 -31.59 -17.52 18.64
N ALA A 174 -31.94 -18.78 18.36
CA ALA A 174 -31.03 -19.78 17.80
C ALA A 174 -30.61 -19.50 16.35
N ASP A 175 -31.34 -18.64 15.64
CA ASP A 175 -31.01 -18.21 14.27
C ASP A 175 -30.09 -16.99 14.24
N LEU A 176 -29.50 -16.64 15.39
CA LEU A 176 -28.64 -15.48 15.53
C LEU A 176 -27.17 -15.93 15.56
N ALA A 177 -26.39 -15.46 14.59
CA ALA A 177 -24.95 -15.65 14.54
C ALA A 177 -24.25 -14.31 14.79
N ILE A 178 -23.47 -14.24 15.87
CA ILE A 178 -22.69 -13.06 16.26
C ILE A 178 -21.22 -13.37 16.02
N SER A 179 -20.53 -12.49 15.31
CA SER A 179 -19.07 -12.47 15.25
C SER A 179 -18.55 -11.12 15.70
N VAL A 180 -17.50 -11.15 16.51
CA VAL A 180 -16.89 -9.97 17.12
C VAL A 180 -15.46 -9.89 16.65
N ASP A 181 -15.18 -8.86 15.85
CA ASP A 181 -13.85 -8.45 15.44
C ASP A 181 -13.41 -7.26 16.31
N PRO A 182 -12.11 -6.92 16.37
CA PRO A 182 -11.61 -5.88 17.27
C PRO A 182 -12.26 -4.50 17.09
N TYR A 183 -12.65 -4.12 15.87
CA TYR A 183 -13.31 -2.84 15.59
C TYR A 183 -14.67 -3.00 14.91
N GLU A 184 -15.18 -4.23 14.80
CA GLU A 184 -16.43 -4.49 14.10
C GLU A 184 -17.26 -5.53 14.84
N LEU A 185 -18.54 -5.23 15.01
CA LEU A 185 -19.53 -6.20 15.46
C LEU A 185 -20.37 -6.61 14.26
N ARG A 186 -20.46 -7.92 14.03
CA ARG A 186 -21.26 -8.51 12.97
C ARG A 186 -22.36 -9.34 13.61
N VAL A 187 -23.60 -9.03 13.23
CA VAL A 187 -24.78 -9.78 13.64
C VAL A 187 -25.49 -10.22 12.38
N SER A 188 -25.66 -11.52 12.23
CA SER A 188 -26.33 -12.13 11.10
C SER A 188 -27.48 -13.01 11.57
N SER A 189 -28.59 -12.94 10.84
CA SER A 189 -29.78 -13.74 11.05
C SER A 189 -30.43 -14.06 9.70
N SER A 190 -31.50 -14.85 9.67
CA SER A 190 -32.24 -15.14 8.45
C SER A 190 -32.75 -13.90 7.72
N ARG A 191 -33.15 -12.85 8.46
CA ARG A 191 -33.78 -11.63 7.90
C ARG A 191 -32.99 -10.33 8.14
N TYR A 192 -32.01 -10.37 9.04
CA TYR A 192 -31.25 -9.18 9.42
C TYR A 192 -29.77 -9.41 9.22
N TYR A 193 -29.09 -8.36 8.78
CA TYR A 193 -27.64 -8.31 8.72
C TYR A 193 -27.19 -6.94 9.21
N LEU A 194 -26.36 -6.93 10.24
CA LEU A 194 -25.76 -5.73 10.79
C LEU A 194 -24.25 -5.89 10.81
N ARG A 195 -23.57 -4.86 10.31
CA ARG A 195 -22.16 -4.65 10.55
C ARG A 195 -21.96 -3.28 11.16
N ALA A 196 -21.79 -3.25 12.47
CA ALA A 196 -21.56 -2.03 13.23
C ALA A 196 -20.06 -1.82 13.43
N ALA A 197 -19.56 -0.64 13.04
CA ALA A 197 -18.21 -0.21 13.37
C ALA A 197 -18.16 0.23 14.85
N LEU A 198 -17.18 -0.27 15.59
CA LEU A 198 -17.01 0.03 17.00
C LEU A 198 -16.08 1.24 17.19
N PRO A 199 -16.38 2.15 18.14
CA PRO A 199 -15.57 3.34 18.38
C PRO A 199 -14.22 3.01 19.05
N GLN A 200 -14.09 1.84 19.66
CA GLN A 200 -12.91 1.39 20.37
C GLN A 200 -12.62 -0.07 20.05
N LYS A 201 -11.36 -0.45 20.28
CA LYS A 201 -10.90 -1.82 20.12
C LYS A 201 -11.51 -2.70 21.21
N VAL A 202 -12.04 -3.85 20.84
CA VAL A 202 -12.59 -4.84 21.78
C VAL A 202 -11.81 -6.14 21.75
N ILE A 203 -11.85 -6.87 22.86
CA ILE A 203 -11.21 -8.18 22.97
C ILE A 203 -12.08 -9.23 22.26
N ALA A 204 -11.59 -9.77 21.14
CA ALA A 204 -12.24 -10.86 20.44
C ALA A 204 -12.40 -12.09 21.37
N GLY A 205 -13.61 -12.62 21.49
CA GLY A 205 -13.92 -13.80 22.31
C GLY A 205 -14.34 -13.50 23.76
N ARG A 206 -14.23 -12.25 24.24
CA ARG A 206 -14.83 -11.81 25.52
C ARG A 206 -16.04 -10.92 25.26
N ALA A 207 -17.09 -11.55 24.73
CA ALA A 207 -18.35 -10.89 24.46
C ALA A 207 -19.48 -11.68 25.12
N ASP A 208 -20.34 -10.97 25.85
CA ASP A 208 -21.54 -11.52 26.45
C ASP A 208 -22.75 -11.03 25.66
N ALA A 209 -23.53 -11.95 25.12
CA ALA A 209 -24.73 -11.63 24.35
C ALA A 209 -25.98 -12.16 25.07
N LYS A 210 -26.98 -11.29 25.24
CA LYS A 210 -28.27 -11.62 25.84
C LYS A 210 -29.39 -11.22 24.90
N TRP A 211 -30.19 -12.19 24.48
CA TRP A 211 -31.41 -11.96 23.71
C TRP A 211 -32.60 -11.80 24.64
N ASP A 212 -33.35 -10.72 24.48
CA ASP A 212 -34.62 -10.52 25.14
C ASP A 212 -35.76 -10.71 24.12
N GLY A 213 -36.52 -11.80 24.28
CA GLY A 213 -37.64 -12.13 23.40
C GLY A 213 -38.87 -11.24 23.58
N LEU A 214 -39.01 -10.55 24.73
CA LEU A 214 -40.13 -9.64 24.99
C LEU A 214 -39.92 -8.31 24.27
N SER A 215 -38.74 -7.72 24.45
CA SER A 215 -38.37 -6.46 23.79
C SER A 215 -37.81 -6.66 22.39
N LYS A 216 -37.64 -7.92 21.94
CA LYS A 216 -37.02 -8.29 20.66
C LYS A 216 -35.70 -7.56 20.41
N THR A 217 -34.91 -7.42 21.48
CA THR A 217 -33.67 -6.65 21.49
C THR A 217 -32.52 -7.55 21.87
N LEU A 218 -31.46 -7.52 21.07
CA LEU A 218 -30.18 -8.14 21.38
C LEU A 218 -29.32 -7.14 22.14
N ARG A 219 -28.84 -7.54 23.32
CA ARG A 219 -27.86 -6.77 24.09
C ARG A 219 -26.52 -7.49 24.03
N VAL A 220 -25.51 -6.85 23.47
CA VAL A 220 -24.14 -7.36 23.39
C VAL A 220 -23.25 -6.49 24.25
N SER A 221 -22.72 -7.03 25.33
CA SER A 221 -21.71 -6.40 26.17
C SER A 221 -20.33 -6.88 25.73
N LEU A 222 -19.48 -5.92 25.33
CA LEU A 222 -18.14 -6.11 24.81
C LEU A 222 -17.14 -5.49 25.80
N VAL A 223 -16.01 -6.16 25.98
CA VAL A 223 -14.90 -5.66 26.81
C VAL A 223 -13.89 -4.93 25.93
N VAL A 224 -13.52 -3.71 26.33
CA VAL A 224 -12.55 -2.87 25.61
C VAL A 224 -11.14 -3.40 25.81
N ASP A 225 -10.32 -3.35 24.76
CA ASP A 225 -8.89 -3.67 24.77
C ASP A 225 -8.08 -2.37 24.91
N ASP A 226 -7.57 -2.08 26.12
CA ASP A 226 -6.75 -0.90 26.39
C ASP A 226 -5.23 -1.13 26.17
N SER A 227 -4.83 -2.28 25.61
CA SER A 227 -3.41 -2.64 25.45
C SER A 227 -2.60 -1.60 24.64
N GLU A 228 -3.22 -0.97 23.65
CA GLU A 228 -2.56 -0.01 22.74
C GLU A 228 -2.51 1.42 23.28
N ARG A 229 -3.20 1.69 24.39
CA ARG A 229 -3.37 3.05 24.93
C ARG A 229 -2.21 3.51 25.82
N PHE A 230 -1.38 2.58 26.29
CA PHE A 230 -0.29 2.82 27.24
C PHE A 230 1.10 2.83 26.59
N VAL A 231 1.20 3.11 25.27
CA VAL A 231 2.48 3.27 24.55
C VAL A 231 2.85 4.73 24.40
#